data_AF-A0A9X4CI17-F1
#
_entry.id   AF-A0A9X4CI17-F1
#
_cell.length_a   1.000
_cell.length_b   1.000
_cell.length_c   1.000
_cell.angle_alpha   90.00
_cell.angle_beta   90.00
_cell.angle_gamma   90.00
#
_symmetry.space_group_name_H-M   'P 1'
#
loop_
_entity.id
_entity.type
_entity.pdbx_description
1 polymer ?
#
loop_
_entity_poly.entity_id
_entity_poly.type
_entity_poly.pdbx_seq_one_letter_code
_entity_poly.pdbx_strand_id
1 'polypeptide(L)'
;MDIASNGLSPAHASKLRLVKDMRERSALRELSNMEAKRHLAVQAVQEACEHLAHAEERRAKLEAELYREMLAADAISVCELQRRYHLIIGRLTDEIKAAQRALDEARAAQEQAEAAVLEARSVWTKRSAASQKWREIDHDVRRITDAHFEAAAEIEADDEVLLRYRRGRSGQTGGERT
;
A
#
# COMPACT_ATOMS: atom_id res chain seq x y z
N MET A 1 -11.74 -38.02 -31.42
CA MET A 1 -11.57 -36.56 -31.52
C MET A 1 -11.00 -36.10 -30.20
N ASP A 2 -9.72 -35.73 -30.17
CA ASP A 2 -9.12 -35.07 -29.01
C ASP A 2 -9.66 -33.64 -28.96
N ILE A 3 -10.69 -33.42 -28.14
CA ILE A 3 -11.10 -32.07 -27.77
C ILE A 3 -9.94 -31.52 -26.97
N ALA A 4 -9.17 -30.62 -27.57
CA ALA A 4 -8.08 -29.92 -26.93
C ALA A 4 -8.59 -29.29 -25.63
N SER A 5 -8.30 -29.94 -24.51
CA SER A 5 -8.51 -29.47 -23.14
C SER A 5 -7.51 -28.35 -22.83
N ASN A 6 -7.54 -27.28 -23.63
CA ASN A 6 -6.80 -26.04 -23.36
C ASN A 6 -7.50 -25.17 -22.29
N GLY A 7 -8.53 -25.70 -21.63
CA GLY A 7 -9.17 -25.07 -20.49
C GLY A 7 -8.24 -25.04 -19.26
N LEU A 8 -8.20 -23.88 -18.61
CA LEU A 8 -7.52 -23.70 -17.33
C LEU A 8 -8.18 -24.64 -16.30
N SER A 9 -7.45 -25.60 -15.74
CA SER A 9 -8.04 -26.52 -14.75
C SER A 9 -8.46 -25.76 -13.48
N PRO A 10 -9.53 -26.18 -12.78
CA PRO A 10 -9.97 -25.53 -11.53
C PRO A 10 -8.85 -25.42 -10.49
N ALA A 11 -8.06 -26.49 -10.34
CA ALA A 11 -6.91 -26.51 -9.46
C ALA A 11 -5.85 -25.47 -9.85
N HIS A 12 -5.63 -25.26 -11.15
CA HIS A 12 -4.68 -24.25 -11.63
C HIS A 12 -5.22 -22.82 -11.45
N ALA A 13 -6.51 -22.59 -11.73
CA ALA A 13 -7.16 -21.29 -11.53
C ALA A 13 -7.12 -20.87 -10.05
N SER A 14 -7.43 -21.78 -9.12
CA SER A 14 -7.37 -21.54 -7.68
C SER A 14 -5.95 -21.26 -7.19
N LYS A 15 -4.93 -21.97 -7.72
CA LYS A 15 -3.51 -21.68 -7.40
C LYS A 15 -3.09 -20.29 -7.87
N LEU A 16 -3.48 -19.89 -9.09
CA LEU A 16 -3.16 -18.56 -9.61
C LEU A 16 -3.86 -17.46 -8.82
N ARG A 17 -5.15 -17.65 -8.47
CA ARG A 17 -5.88 -16.76 -7.57
C ARG A 17 -5.13 -16.54 -6.26
N LEU A 18 -4.71 -17.63 -5.60
CA LEU A 18 -3.96 -17.55 -4.35
C LEU A 18 -2.67 -16.71 -4.49
N VAL A 19 -1.91 -16.90 -5.57
CA VAL A 19 -0.69 -16.11 -5.84
C VAL A 19 -1.01 -14.63 -6.01
N LYS A 20 -2.12 -14.27 -6.67
CA LYS A 20 -2.54 -12.87 -6.81
C LYS A 20 -2.95 -12.26 -5.48
N ASP A 21 -3.71 -13.00 -4.66
CA ASP A 21 -4.12 -12.56 -3.33
C ASP A 21 -2.92 -12.37 -2.39
N MET A 22 -1.88 -13.21 -2.51
CA MET A 22 -0.63 -13.02 -1.79
C MET A 22 0.10 -11.74 -2.23
N ARG A 23 0.15 -11.45 -3.53
CA ARG A 23 0.80 -10.24 -4.07
C ARG A 23 0.06 -8.96 -3.70
N GLU A 24 -1.27 -8.99 -3.69
CA GLU A 24 -2.11 -7.90 -3.21
C GLU A 24 -1.86 -7.63 -1.72
N ARG A 25 -1.92 -8.65 -0.86
CA ARG A 25 -1.63 -8.52 0.57
C ARG A 25 -0.22 -8.01 0.86
N SER A 26 0.76 -8.41 0.05
CA SER A 26 2.12 -7.88 0.14
C SER A 26 2.16 -6.39 -0.24
N ALA A 27 1.50 -5.98 -1.33
CA ALA A 27 1.46 -4.57 -1.71
C ALA A 27 0.69 -3.70 -0.72
N LEU A 28 -0.36 -4.22 -0.09
CA LEU A 28 -1.08 -3.53 0.97
C LEU A 28 -0.20 -3.31 2.21
N ARG A 29 0.62 -4.31 2.59
CA ARG A 29 1.61 -4.17 3.66
C ARG A 29 2.66 -3.10 3.34
N GLU A 30 3.18 -3.10 2.11
CA GLU A 30 4.12 -2.06 1.67
C GLU A 30 3.48 -0.67 1.68
N LEU A 31 2.24 -0.54 1.20
CA LEU A 31 1.50 0.71 1.27
C LEU A 31 1.36 1.21 2.70
N SER A 32 0.95 0.35 3.63
CA SER A 32 0.84 0.68 5.05
C SER A 32 2.19 1.12 5.65
N ASN A 33 3.28 0.46 5.28
CA ASN A 33 4.63 0.85 5.71
C ASN A 33 5.02 2.24 5.18
N MET A 34 4.77 2.52 3.91
CA MET A 34 5.05 3.85 3.33
C MET A 34 4.17 4.93 3.95
N GLU A 35 2.91 4.63 4.25
CA GLU A 35 2.03 5.56 4.97
C GLU A 35 2.55 5.85 6.37
N ALA A 36 3.03 4.86 7.11
CA ALA A 36 3.66 5.07 8.42
C ALA A 36 4.91 5.97 8.31
N LYS A 37 5.78 5.74 7.32
CA LYS A 37 6.94 6.61 7.05
C LYS A 37 6.54 8.04 6.71
N ARG A 38 5.48 8.22 5.92
CA ARG A 38 4.93 9.56 5.61
C ARG A 38 4.49 10.27 6.88
N HIS A 39 3.83 9.57 7.81
CA HIS A 39 3.43 10.18 9.08
C HIS A 39 4.63 10.63 9.92
N LEU A 40 5.68 9.80 9.99
CA LEU A 40 6.93 10.17 10.66
C LEU A 40 7.60 11.39 10.00
N ALA A 41 7.60 11.47 8.67
CA ALA A 41 8.16 12.62 7.96
C ALA A 41 7.37 13.91 8.23
N VAL A 42 6.04 13.83 8.29
CA VAL A 42 5.18 14.98 8.67
C VAL A 42 5.47 15.43 10.10
N GLN A 43 5.62 14.49 11.04
CA GLN A 43 6.01 14.80 12.42
C GLN A 43 7.38 15.48 12.49
N ALA A 44 8.37 14.98 11.74
CA ALA A 44 9.69 15.59 11.67
C ALA A 44 9.66 17.03 11.14
N VAL A 45 8.80 17.32 10.15
CA VAL A 45 8.60 18.70 9.66
C VAL A 45 7.98 19.58 10.74
N GLN A 46 7.01 19.07 11.50
CA GLN A 46 6.40 19.82 12.59
C GLN A 46 7.43 20.13 13.69
N GLU A 47 8.20 19.14 14.13
CA GLU A 47 9.28 19.30 15.10
C GLU A 47 10.33 20.31 14.61
N ALA A 48 10.73 20.25 13.34
CA ALA A 48 11.67 21.20 12.75
C ALA A 48 11.11 22.63 12.70
N CYS A 49 9.81 22.79 12.42
CA CYS A 49 9.13 24.09 12.49
C CYS A 49 9.14 24.66 13.92
N GLU A 50 8.82 23.83 14.91
CA GLU A 50 8.82 24.23 16.32
C GLU A 50 10.24 24.62 16.80
N HIS A 51 11.25 23.84 16.42
CA HIS A 51 12.64 24.16 16.71
C HIS A 51 13.10 25.49 16.09
N LEU A 52 12.73 25.75 14.84
CA LEU A 52 13.02 27.02 14.18
C LEU A 52 12.34 28.19 14.90
N ALA A 53 11.05 28.07 15.21
CA ALA A 53 10.31 29.10 15.93
C ALA A 53 10.93 29.41 17.30
N HIS A 54 11.36 28.38 18.04
CA HIS A 54 12.05 28.56 19.31
C HIS A 54 13.44 29.21 19.15
N ALA A 55 14.19 28.90 18.09
CA ALA A 55 15.47 29.55 17.82
C ALA A 55 15.28 31.05 17.50
N GLU A 56 14.26 31.39 16.71
CA GLU A 56 13.89 32.77 16.40
C GLU A 56 13.41 33.54 17.63
N GLU A 57 12.59 32.92 18.48
CA GLU A 57 12.13 33.50 19.74
C GLU A 57 13.29 33.76 20.70
N ARG A 58 14.21 32.79 20.84
CA ARG A 58 15.44 32.96 21.64
C ARG A 58 16.27 34.13 21.14
N ARG A 59 16.41 34.26 19.82
CA ARG A 59 17.12 35.39 19.21
C ARG A 59 16.46 36.72 19.57
N ALA A 60 15.14 36.85 19.40
CA ALA A 60 14.43 38.08 19.72
C ALA A 60 14.56 38.47 21.21
N LYS A 61 14.45 37.49 22.12
CA LYS A 61 14.61 37.72 23.57
C LYS A 61 16.01 38.22 23.91
N LEU A 62 17.05 37.53 23.41
CA LEU A 62 18.43 37.90 23.67
C LEU A 62 18.81 39.24 23.03
N GLU A 63 18.34 39.54 21.82
CA GLU A 63 18.50 40.87 21.22
C GLU A 63 17.86 41.97 22.08
N ALA A 64 16.64 41.75 22.59
CA ALA A 64 15.95 42.71 23.46
C ALA A 64 16.62 42.88 24.84
N GLU A 65 17.20 41.82 25.40
CA GLU A 65 18.01 41.90 26.63
C GLU A 65 19.28 42.70 26.39
N LEU A 66 19.97 42.46 25.28
CA LEU A 66 21.20 43.17 24.95
C LEU A 66 20.94 44.67 24.74
N TYR A 67 19.84 45.02 24.06
CA TYR A 67 19.43 46.42 23.92
C TYR A 67 19.06 47.07 25.27
N ARG A 68 18.45 46.33 26.20
CA ARG A 68 18.19 46.83 27.56
C ARG A 68 19.47 47.06 28.34
N GLU A 69 20.43 46.12 28.27
CA GLU A 69 21.75 46.29 28.90
C GLU A 69 22.49 47.51 28.36
N MET A 70 22.41 47.77 27.06
CA MET A 70 22.98 48.98 26.45
C MET A 70 22.38 50.26 27.04
N LEU A 71 21.07 50.31 27.23
CA LEU A 71 20.37 51.48 27.77
C LEU A 71 20.65 51.70 29.26
N ALA A 72 20.90 50.62 30.01
CA ALA A 72 21.13 50.66 31.45
C ALA A 72 22.60 50.92 31.83
N ALA A 73 23.55 50.70 30.93
CA ALA A 73 24.96 50.83 31.22
C ALA A 73 25.50 52.23 30.91
N ASP A 74 25.91 52.97 31.94
CA ASP A 74 26.54 54.29 31.82
C ASP A 74 27.93 54.26 31.12
N ALA A 75 28.54 53.08 30.91
CA ALA A 75 29.94 52.99 30.44
C ALA A 75 30.35 51.66 29.77
N ILE A 76 29.48 50.97 29.01
CA ILE A 76 29.98 49.87 28.15
C ILE A 76 30.72 50.48 26.97
N SER A 77 31.99 50.11 26.77
CA SER A 77 32.74 50.54 25.60
C SER A 77 32.11 49.96 24.32
N VAL A 78 32.08 50.78 23.25
CA VAL A 78 31.55 50.36 21.93
C VAL A 78 32.21 49.07 21.45
N CYS A 79 33.51 48.90 21.69
CA CYS A 79 34.27 47.70 21.32
C CYS A 79 33.78 46.44 22.04
N GLU A 80 33.48 46.53 23.34
CA GLU A 80 33.01 45.39 24.12
C GLU A 80 31.57 45.00 23.78
N LEU A 81 30.73 46.02 23.54
CA LEU A 81 29.38 45.81 23.02
C LEU A 81 29.42 45.09 21.67
N GLN A 82 30.23 45.59 20.74
CA GLN A 82 30.35 45.02 19.40
C GLN A 82 30.88 43.58 19.44
N ARG A 83 31.81 43.27 20.34
CA ARG A 83 32.29 41.90 20.59
C ARG A 83 31.18 40.98 21.09
N ARG A 84 30.38 41.42 22.07
CA ARG A 84 29.25 40.63 22.60
C ARG A 84 28.17 40.42 21.54
N TYR A 85 27.83 41.48 20.80
CA TYR A 85 26.87 41.44 19.69
C TYR A 85 27.28 40.38 18.68
N HIS A 86 28.55 40.43 18.24
CA HIS A 86 29.04 39.53 17.21
C HIS A 86 29.08 38.07 17.66
N LEU A 87 29.45 37.80 18.92
CA LEU A 87 29.49 36.44 19.46
C LEU A 87 28.08 35.85 19.69
N ILE A 88 27.18 36.60 20.34
CA ILE A 88 25.85 36.10 20.69
C ILE A 88 24.97 35.99 19.46
N ILE A 89 24.88 37.05 18.65
CA ILE A 89 24.06 37.03 17.43
C ILE A 89 24.67 36.13 16.37
N GLY A 90 25.99 36.06 16.27
CA GLY A 90 26.66 35.12 15.37
C GLY A 90 26.23 33.68 15.64
N ARG A 91 26.32 33.25 16.91
CA ARG A 91 25.90 31.91 17.33
C ARG A 91 24.41 31.65 17.07
N LEU A 92 23.53 32.60 17.40
CA LEU A 92 22.09 32.45 17.19
C LEU A 92 21.72 32.44 15.70
N THR A 93 22.44 33.19 14.88
CA THR A 93 22.28 33.19 13.43
C THR A 93 22.68 31.83 12.85
N ASP A 94 23.77 31.26 13.34
CA ASP A 94 24.20 29.92 12.91
C ASP A 94 23.22 28.83 13.37
N GLU A 95 22.67 28.96 14.58
CA GLU A 95 21.63 28.07 15.10
C GLU A 95 20.33 28.14 14.28
N ILE A 96 19.85 29.34 13.94
CA ILE A 96 18.69 29.53 13.06
C ILE A 96 18.95 28.96 11.67
N LYS A 97 20.14 29.21 11.10
CA LYS A 97 20.52 28.62 9.80
C LYS A 97 20.55 27.09 9.85
N ALA A 98 21.03 26.50 10.94
CA ALA A 98 21.03 25.05 11.12
C ALA A 98 19.59 24.51 11.22
N ALA A 99 18.72 25.18 11.98
CA ALA A 99 17.30 24.82 12.09
C ALA A 99 16.55 24.94 10.75
N GLN A 100 16.85 25.99 9.96
CA GLN A 100 16.30 26.16 8.61
C GLN A 100 16.72 25.02 7.68
N ARG A 101 18.00 24.64 7.67
CA ARG A 101 18.47 23.49 6.89
C ARG A 101 17.78 22.19 7.30
N ALA A 102 17.65 21.95 8.61
CA ALA A 102 16.95 20.77 9.11
C ALA A 102 15.47 20.75 8.67
N LEU A 103 14.80 21.89 8.66
CA LEU A 103 13.45 22.02 8.14
C LEU A 103 13.36 21.72 6.63
N ASP A 104 14.30 22.24 5.84
CA ASP A 104 14.35 21.99 4.40
C ASP A 104 14.61 20.50 4.10
N GLU A 105 15.51 19.86 4.85
CA GLU A 105 15.77 18.42 4.78
C GLU A 105 14.52 17.60 5.17
N ALA A 106 13.82 17.98 6.24
CA ALA A 106 12.59 17.32 6.67
C ALA A 106 11.48 17.45 5.60
N ARG A 107 11.34 18.62 4.96
CA ARG A 107 10.38 18.84 3.87
C ARG A 107 10.73 17.99 2.64
N ALA A 108 12.00 17.93 2.25
CA ALA A 108 12.44 17.06 1.17
C ALA A 108 12.14 15.59 1.47
N ALA A 109 12.35 15.14 2.71
CA ALA A 109 12.00 13.79 3.14
C ALA A 109 10.49 13.55 3.13
N GLN A 110 9.67 14.54 3.51
CA GLN A 110 8.22 14.48 3.42
C GLN A 110 7.76 14.31 1.96
N GLU A 111 8.27 15.13 1.03
CA GLU A 111 7.94 15.04 -0.40
C GLU A 111 8.31 13.66 -0.97
N GLN A 112 9.49 13.14 -0.62
CA GLN A 112 9.90 11.78 -1.01
C GLN A 112 8.96 10.70 -0.44
N ALA A 113 8.55 10.83 0.82
CA ALA A 113 7.62 9.90 1.44
C ALA A 113 6.22 9.96 0.81
N GLU A 114 5.75 11.14 0.43
CA GLU A 114 4.49 11.33 -0.30
C GLU A 114 4.53 10.69 -1.68
N ALA A 115 5.62 10.91 -2.44
CA ALA A 115 5.84 10.25 -3.72
C ALA A 115 5.85 8.72 -3.59
N ALA A 116 6.56 8.20 -2.59
CA ALA A 116 6.61 6.75 -2.32
C ALA A 116 5.23 6.17 -1.98
N VAL A 117 4.40 6.89 -1.23
CA VAL A 117 3.01 6.48 -0.96
C VAL A 117 2.19 6.45 -2.25
N LEU A 118 2.31 7.46 -3.12
CA LEU A 118 1.60 7.47 -4.41
C LEU A 118 2.00 6.29 -5.31
N GLU A 119 3.29 5.98 -5.37
CA GLU A 119 3.79 4.81 -6.10
C GLU A 119 3.26 3.50 -5.51
N ALA A 120 3.33 3.34 -4.18
CA ALA A 120 2.83 2.16 -3.49
C ALA A 120 1.32 1.98 -3.69
N ARG A 121 0.54 3.07 -3.66
CA ARG A 121 -0.90 3.06 -3.99
C ARG A 121 -1.14 2.59 -5.42
N SER A 122 -0.39 3.11 -6.39
CA SER A 122 -0.48 2.68 -7.80
C SER A 122 -0.22 1.19 -7.96
N VAL A 123 0.82 0.67 -7.30
CA VAL A 123 1.15 -0.77 -7.31
C VAL A 123 0.04 -1.60 -6.66
N TRP A 124 -0.48 -1.16 -5.50
CA TRP A 124 -1.58 -1.83 -4.82
C TRP A 124 -2.84 -1.88 -5.68
N THR A 125 -3.26 -0.75 -6.28
CA THR A 125 -4.43 -0.69 -7.17
C THR A 125 -4.31 -1.68 -8.34
N LYS A 126 -3.15 -1.72 -9.00
CA LYS A 126 -2.89 -2.67 -10.11
C LYS A 126 -2.99 -4.13 -9.64
N ARG A 127 -2.42 -4.44 -8.47
CA ARG A 127 -2.43 -5.80 -7.93
C ARG A 127 -3.81 -6.22 -7.40
N SER A 128 -4.57 -5.29 -6.84
CA SER A 128 -5.94 -5.52 -6.40
C SER A 128 -6.86 -5.79 -7.59
N ALA A 129 -6.78 -4.98 -8.65
CA ALA A 129 -7.50 -5.23 -9.90
C ALA A 129 -7.15 -6.61 -10.51
N ALA A 130 -5.86 -6.99 -10.46
CA ALA A 130 -5.44 -8.32 -10.89
C ALA A 130 -6.01 -9.44 -10.01
N SER A 131 -5.99 -9.30 -8.67
CA SER A 131 -6.63 -10.29 -7.77
C SER A 131 -8.12 -10.42 -8.08
N GLN A 132 -8.82 -9.31 -8.22
CA GLN A 132 -10.25 -9.29 -8.53
C GLN A 132 -10.56 -10.05 -9.84
N LYS A 133 -9.81 -9.76 -10.91
CA LYS A 133 -9.96 -10.49 -12.18
C LYS A 133 -9.70 -11.99 -12.05
N TRP A 134 -8.73 -12.40 -11.22
CA TRP A 134 -8.46 -13.82 -11.00
C TRP A 134 -9.49 -14.51 -10.09
N ARG A 135 -10.17 -13.76 -9.21
CA ARG A 135 -11.36 -14.26 -8.50
C ARG A 135 -12.50 -14.55 -9.46
N GLU A 136 -12.75 -13.66 -10.42
CA GLU A 136 -13.77 -13.84 -11.47
C GLU A 136 -13.44 -15.08 -12.33
N ILE A 137 -12.19 -15.21 -12.80
CA ILE A 137 -11.77 -16.38 -13.59
C ILE A 137 -11.90 -17.70 -12.80
N ASP A 138 -11.48 -17.74 -11.53
CA ASP A 138 -11.62 -18.93 -10.68
C ASP A 138 -13.10 -19.32 -10.50
N HIS A 139 -13.98 -18.33 -10.35
CA HIS A 139 -15.42 -18.56 -10.27
C HIS A 139 -16.00 -19.10 -11.59
N ASP A 140 -15.64 -18.49 -12.72
CA ASP A 140 -16.11 -18.92 -14.04
C ASP A 140 -15.64 -20.35 -14.37
N VAL A 141 -14.37 -20.68 -14.08
CA VAL A 141 -13.82 -22.03 -14.30
C VAL A 141 -14.57 -23.07 -13.46
N ARG A 142 -14.88 -22.76 -12.20
CA ARG A 142 -15.69 -23.64 -11.34
C ARG A 142 -17.08 -23.84 -11.94
N ARG A 143 -17.78 -22.75 -12.28
CA ARG A 143 -19.12 -22.80 -12.87
C ARG A 143 -19.17 -23.65 -14.15
N ILE A 144 -18.20 -23.47 -15.05
CA ILE A 144 -18.13 -24.27 -16.29
C ILE A 144 -17.86 -25.74 -15.99
N THR A 145 -17.00 -26.02 -15.02
CA THR A 145 -16.69 -27.39 -14.60
C THR A 145 -17.90 -28.08 -13.98
N ASP A 146 -18.62 -27.40 -13.09
CA ASP A 146 -19.82 -27.91 -12.45
C ASP A 146 -20.91 -28.22 -13.49
N ALA A 147 -21.13 -27.31 -14.44
CA ALA A 147 -22.07 -27.53 -15.55
C ALA A 147 -21.69 -28.73 -16.45
N HIS A 148 -20.38 -28.95 -16.67
CA HIS A 148 -19.92 -30.14 -17.39
C HIS A 148 -20.20 -31.43 -16.61
N PHE A 149 -20.00 -31.43 -15.29
CA PHE A 149 -20.32 -32.60 -14.46
C PHE A 149 -21.81 -32.89 -14.43
N GLU A 150 -22.66 -31.86 -14.33
CA GLU A 150 -24.12 -32.00 -14.42
C GLU A 150 -24.56 -32.60 -15.76
N ALA A 151 -24.04 -32.07 -16.88
CA ALA A 151 -24.34 -32.60 -18.20
C ALA A 151 -23.86 -34.05 -18.38
N ALA A 152 -22.69 -34.40 -17.85
CA ALA A 152 -22.19 -35.77 -17.89
C ALA A 152 -23.07 -36.73 -17.07
N ALA A 153 -23.54 -36.30 -15.89
CA ALA A 153 -24.44 -37.08 -15.05
C ALA A 153 -25.82 -37.27 -15.69
N GLU A 154 -26.33 -36.27 -16.41
CA GLU A 154 -27.58 -36.38 -17.17
C GLU A 154 -27.45 -37.44 -18.29
N ILE A 155 -26.35 -37.41 -19.04
CA ILE A 155 -26.07 -38.42 -20.09
C ILE A 155 -25.95 -39.82 -19.49
N GLU A 156 -25.23 -39.99 -18.38
CA GLU A 156 -25.07 -41.29 -17.72
C GLU A 156 -26.41 -41.84 -17.22
N ALA A 157 -27.27 -40.97 -16.65
CA ALA A 157 -28.62 -41.34 -16.23
C ALA A 157 -29.49 -41.78 -17.42
N ASP A 158 -29.43 -41.07 -18.55
CA ASP A 158 -30.14 -41.43 -19.78
C ASP A 158 -29.67 -42.77 -20.36
N ASP A 159 -28.36 -43.00 -20.39
CA ASP A 159 -27.76 -44.26 -20.83
C ASP A 159 -28.20 -45.43 -19.94
N GLU A 160 -28.24 -45.24 -18.62
CA GLU A 160 -28.77 -46.24 -17.68
C GLU A 160 -30.23 -46.58 -17.95
N VAL A 161 -31.07 -45.57 -18.21
CA VAL A 161 -32.50 -45.77 -18.54
C VAL A 161 -32.65 -46.58 -19.82
N LEU A 162 -31.90 -46.24 -20.88
CA LEU A 162 -31.92 -46.96 -22.16
C LEU A 162 -31.49 -48.42 -22.00
N LEU A 163 -30.46 -48.69 -21.19
CA LEU A 163 -30.00 -50.05 -20.91
C LEU A 163 -31.07 -50.89 -20.17
N ARG A 164 -31.77 -50.30 -19.20
CA ARG A 164 -32.86 -50.97 -18.46
C ARG A 164 -34.03 -51.30 -19.39
N TYR A 165 -34.44 -50.36 -20.24
CA TYR A 165 -35.51 -50.61 -21.24
C TYR A 165 -35.12 -51.69 -22.25
N ARG A 166 -33.88 -51.70 -22.74
CA ARG A 166 -33.39 -52.73 -23.67
C ARG A 166 -33.43 -54.12 -23.04
N ARG A 167 -33.06 -54.24 -21.75
CA ARG A 167 -33.09 -55.50 -21.00
C ARG A 167 -34.51 -56.00 -20.71
N GLY A 168 -35.46 -55.09 -20.49
CA GLY A 168 -36.88 -55.43 -20.34
C GLY A 168 -37.51 -55.93 -21.64
N ARG A 169 -37.12 -55.36 -22.79
CA ARG A 169 -37.65 -55.74 -24.11
C ARG A 169 -37.15 -57.11 -24.60
N SER A 170 -35.92 -57.49 -24.28
CA SER A 170 -35.38 -58.83 -24.61
C SER A 170 -35.88 -59.96 -23.71
N GLY A 171 -36.54 -59.64 -22.59
CA GLY A 171 -37.26 -60.63 -21.75
C GLY A 171 -38.67 -60.97 -22.25
N GLN A 172 -39.23 -60.21 -23.21
CA GLN A 172 -40.60 -60.37 -23.69
C GLN A 172 -40.74 -61.18 -24.99
N THR A 173 -39.64 -61.62 -25.61
CA THR A 173 -39.65 -62.46 -26.83
C THR A 173 -39.37 -63.94 -26.53
N GLY A 174 -39.70 -64.43 -25.32
CA GLY A 174 -39.49 -65.82 -24.89
C GLY A 174 -40.77 -66.57 -24.50
N GLY A 175 -41.94 -66.09 -24.94
CA GLY A 175 -43.23 -66.65 -24.56
C GLY A 175 -44.21 -66.71 -25.73
N GLU A 176 -43.98 -67.64 -26.65
CA GLU A 176 -45.09 -68.24 -27.39
C GLU A 176 -45.08 -69.75 -27.16
N ARG A 177 -46.14 -70.20 -26.50
CA ARG A 177 -46.47 -71.59 -26.18
C ARG A 177 -47.18 -72.23 -27.38
N THR A 178 -47.06 -73.57 -27.41
CA THR A 178 -47.75 -74.62 -28.19
C THR A 178 -47.36 -74.77 -29.65
#